data_AF-A0A9D6KFS1-F1
#
_entry.id   AF-A0A9D6KFS1-F1
#
_cell.length_a   1.000
_cell.length_b   1.000
_cell.length_c   1.000
_cell.angle_alpha   90.00
_cell.angle_beta   90.00
_cell.angle_gamma   90.00
#
_symmetry.space_group_name_H-M   'P 1'
#
loop_
_entity.id
_entity.type
_entity.pdbx_description
1 polymer ?
#
loop_
_entity_poly.entity_id
_entity_poly.type
_entity_poly.pdbx_seq_one_letter_code
_entity_poly.pdbx_strand_id
1 'polypeptide(L)'
;MRADLRLQDLKGREKGLSKLMNVKIPAHISDAIQNVAKNLGASKTEVVIALLNEGLDISKHALKGWKPPKDNQPPPKRVCGVKGCGKAYVAKGYCANHYQASRRGKLQA
;
A
#
# COMPACT_ATOMS: atom_id res chain seq x y z
N MET A 1 -16.94 -0.30 -5.64
CA MET A 1 -15.90 -0.62 -4.64
C MET A 1 -16.36 0.00 -3.33
N ARG A 2 -16.98 -0.77 -2.43
CA ARG A 2 -17.30 -0.28 -1.08
C ARG A 2 -16.37 -0.99 -0.11
N ALA A 3 -15.64 -0.19 0.67
CA ALA A 3 -14.49 -0.61 1.47
C ALA A 3 -14.87 -1.09 2.88
N ASP A 4 -16.17 -1.26 3.17
CA ASP A 4 -16.68 -1.49 4.52
C ASP A 4 -17.70 -2.65 4.53
N LEU A 5 -17.22 -3.91 4.43
CA LEU A 5 -18.06 -5.10 4.64
C LEU A 5 -18.04 -5.50 6.13
N ARG A 6 -19.22 -5.72 6.71
CA ARG A 6 -19.46 -6.16 8.09
C ARG A 6 -20.09 -7.56 8.12
N LEU A 7 -20.05 -8.22 9.28
CA LEU A 7 -20.67 -9.54 9.53
C LEU A 7 -22.15 -9.66 9.11
N GLN A 8 -22.89 -8.55 9.02
CA GLN A 8 -24.29 -8.50 8.61
C GLN A 8 -24.48 -8.58 7.09
N ASP A 9 -23.45 -8.25 6.30
CA ASP A 9 -23.49 -8.24 4.83
C ASP A 9 -23.33 -9.65 4.22
N LEU A 10 -23.12 -10.67 5.06
CA LEU A 10 -22.96 -12.07 4.66
C LEU A 10 -24.28 -12.79 4.36
N LYS A 11 -25.44 -12.13 4.56
CA LYS A 11 -26.76 -12.66 4.17
C LYS A 11 -27.19 -12.09 2.81
N GLY A 12 -26.85 -12.80 1.75
CA GLY A 12 -27.27 -12.49 0.37
C GLY A 12 -26.07 -12.32 -0.56
N ARG A 13 -25.64 -13.41 -1.20
CA ARG A 13 -24.40 -13.49 -1.98
C ARG A 13 -24.56 -13.03 -3.43
N GLU A 14 -23.56 -12.30 -3.93
CA GLU A 14 -22.93 -12.58 -5.22
C GLU A 14 -21.40 -12.63 -5.03
N LYS A 15 -20.75 -13.71 -5.51
CA LYS A 15 -19.33 -14.00 -5.28
C LYS A 15 -18.45 -13.15 -6.19
N GLY A 16 -17.82 -12.10 -5.64
CA GLY A 16 -16.72 -11.40 -6.31
C GLY A 16 -15.44 -12.24 -6.39
N LEU A 17 -14.60 -11.98 -7.40
CA LEU A 17 -13.32 -12.65 -7.65
C LEU A 17 -12.30 -12.36 -6.53
N SER A 18 -12.24 -13.23 -5.52
CA SER A 18 -11.23 -13.18 -4.45
C SER A 18 -9.96 -13.96 -4.85
N LYS A 19 -8.80 -13.28 -4.95
CA LYS A 19 -7.50 -13.92 -5.22
C LYS A 19 -6.68 -14.01 -3.93
N LEU A 20 -6.88 -15.08 -3.15
CA LEU A 20 -5.98 -15.40 -2.05
C LEU A 20 -4.64 -15.90 -2.64
N MET A 21 -3.52 -15.30 -2.24
CA MET A 21 -2.19 -15.75 -2.67
C MET A 21 -1.76 -17.02 -1.93
N ASN A 22 -0.75 -17.72 -2.44
CA ASN A 22 -0.12 -18.85 -1.74
C ASN A 22 0.79 -18.31 -0.62
N VAL A 23 0.28 -18.28 0.61
CA VAL A 23 1.00 -17.79 1.79
C VAL A 23 1.40 -18.99 2.66
N LYS A 24 2.69 -19.10 2.98
CA LYS A 24 3.17 -20.11 3.93
C LYS A 24 2.90 -19.62 5.35
N ILE A 25 2.09 -20.37 6.08
CA ILE A 25 1.82 -20.13 7.51
C ILE A 25 2.21 -21.36 8.33
N PRO A 26 2.60 -21.20 9.60
CA PRO A 26 2.79 -22.35 10.49
C PRO A 26 1.53 -23.20 10.63
N ALA A 27 1.71 -24.51 10.83
CA ALA A 27 0.60 -25.47 10.93
C ALA A 27 -0.42 -25.09 12.03
N HIS A 28 0.07 -24.72 13.22
CA HIS A 28 -0.79 -24.33 14.33
C HIS A 28 -1.72 -23.13 14.03
N ILE A 29 -1.28 -22.20 13.19
CA ILE A 29 -2.12 -21.06 12.75
C ILE A 29 -3.21 -21.54 11.79
N SER A 30 -2.85 -22.42 10.86
CA SER A 30 -3.81 -23.04 9.96
C SER A 30 -4.89 -23.81 10.73
N ASP A 31 -4.49 -24.55 11.76
CA ASP A 31 -5.40 -25.34 12.60
C ASP A 31 -6.33 -24.43 13.42
N ALA A 32 -5.79 -23.35 13.99
CA ALA A 32 -6.58 -22.35 14.69
C ALA A 32 -7.66 -21.73 13.78
N ILE A 33 -7.29 -21.31 12.57
CA ILE A 33 -8.23 -20.78 11.57
C ILE A 33 -9.30 -21.81 11.23
N GLN A 34 -8.91 -23.08 11.06
CA GLN A 34 -9.86 -24.16 10.76
C GLN A 34 -10.85 -24.40 11.90
N ASN A 35 -10.40 -24.33 13.15
CA ASN A 35 -11.28 -24.49 14.31
C ASN A 35 -12.28 -23.32 14.42
N VAL A 36 -11.83 -22.09 14.19
CA VAL A 36 -12.74 -20.92 14.11
C VAL A 36 -13.77 -21.10 13.00
N ALA A 37 -13.35 -21.56 11.82
CA ALA A 37 -14.25 -21.84 10.71
C ALA A 37 -15.31 -22.89 11.06
N LYS A 38 -14.91 -23.99 11.72
CA LYS A 38 -15.85 -25.03 12.21
C LYS A 38 -16.86 -24.46 13.20
N ASN A 39 -16.39 -23.70 14.20
CA ASN A 39 -17.25 -23.15 15.24
C ASN A 39 -18.26 -22.13 14.70
N LEU A 40 -17.89 -21.38 13.67
CA LEU A 40 -18.75 -20.37 13.04
C LEU A 40 -19.60 -20.92 11.88
N GLY A 41 -19.42 -22.18 11.49
CA GLY A 41 -20.09 -22.75 10.31
C GLY A 41 -19.70 -22.05 8.99
N ALA A 42 -18.50 -21.47 8.94
CA ALA A 42 -18.00 -20.69 7.81
C ALA A 42 -16.88 -21.45 7.07
N SER A 43 -16.54 -21.00 5.86
CA SER A 43 -15.37 -21.52 5.14
C SER A 43 -14.07 -20.97 5.72
N LYS A 44 -12.97 -21.75 5.59
CA LYS A 44 -11.63 -21.30 5.98
C LYS A 44 -11.26 -19.98 5.31
N THR A 45 -11.63 -19.80 4.04
CA THR A 45 -11.40 -18.56 3.29
C THR A 45 -12.14 -17.37 3.87
N GLU A 46 -13.42 -17.53 4.24
CA GLU A 46 -14.22 -16.46 4.87
C GLU A 46 -13.59 -16.01 6.20
N VAL A 47 -13.16 -16.95 7.05
CA VAL A 47 -12.47 -16.64 8.30
C VAL A 47 -11.14 -15.93 8.05
N VAL A 48 -10.33 -16.38 7.10
CA VAL A 48 -9.07 -15.71 6.74
C VAL A 48 -9.32 -14.26 6.31
N ILE A 49 -10.32 -14.03 5.44
CA ILE A 49 -10.65 -12.68 4.99
C ILE A 49 -11.09 -11.80 6.15
N ALA A 50 -11.95 -12.31 7.05
CA ALA A 50 -12.41 -11.58 8.22
C ALA A 50 -11.25 -11.18 9.15
N LEU A 51 -10.39 -12.15 9.52
CA LEU A 51 -9.22 -11.91 10.37
C LEU A 51 -8.25 -10.90 9.75
N LEU A 52 -8.02 -10.98 8.43
CA LEU A 52 -7.16 -10.02 7.72
C LEU A 52 -7.76 -8.61 7.74
N ASN A 53 -9.07 -8.46 7.51
CA ASN A 53 -9.72 -7.16 7.53
C ASN A 53 -9.64 -6.52 8.93
N GLU A 54 -9.96 -7.27 9.99
CA GLU A 54 -9.86 -6.82 11.38
C GLU A 54 -8.42 -6.46 11.76
N GLY A 55 -7.47 -7.35 11.46
CA GLY A 55 -6.06 -7.11 11.75
C GLY A 55 -5.48 -5.89 11.02
N LEU A 56 -5.91 -5.65 9.77
CA LEU A 56 -5.51 -4.49 8.99
C LEU A 56 -6.12 -3.19 9.52
N ASP A 57 -7.36 -3.23 10.00
CA ASP A 57 -8.00 -2.06 10.62
C ASP A 57 -7.26 -1.64 11.88
N ILE A 58 -7.00 -2.59 12.79
CA ILE A 58 -6.18 -2.38 13.99
C ILE A 58 -4.81 -1.81 13.62
N SER A 59 -4.15 -2.39 12.61
CA SER A 59 -2.84 -1.94 12.15
C SER A 59 -2.89 -0.50 11.60
N LYS A 60 -3.90 -0.13 10.81
CA LYS A 60 -4.07 1.24 10.30
C LYS A 60 -4.23 2.24 11.43
N HIS A 61 -5.02 1.89 12.44
CA HIS A 61 -5.22 2.72 13.62
C HIS A 61 -3.92 2.88 14.43
N ALA A 62 -3.19 1.78 14.67
CA ALA A 62 -1.92 1.80 15.38
C ALA A 62 -0.82 2.58 14.64
N LEU A 63 -0.82 2.54 13.31
CA LEU A 63 0.16 3.23 12.46
C LEU A 63 -0.23 4.68 12.15
N LYS A 64 -1.34 5.21 12.67
CA LYS A 64 -1.76 6.60 12.40
C LYS A 64 -0.71 7.58 12.94
N GLY A 65 -0.02 8.26 12.05
CA GLY A 65 1.05 9.21 12.38
C GLY A 65 2.45 8.59 12.45
N TRP A 66 2.57 7.27 12.28
CA TRP A 66 3.86 6.63 12.09
C TRP A 66 4.48 7.09 10.77
N LYS A 67 5.74 7.55 10.82
CA LYS A 67 6.53 7.91 9.65
C LYS A 67 7.70 6.92 9.52
N PRO A 68 7.95 6.36 8.33
CA PRO A 68 9.08 5.48 8.13
C PRO A 68 10.40 6.24 8.35
N PRO A 69 11.46 5.58 8.85
CA PRO A 69 12.80 6.15 8.94
C PRO A 69 13.24 6.71 7.58
N LYS A 70 13.91 7.87 7.58
CA LYS A 70 14.31 8.57 6.36
C LYS A 70 15.24 7.73 5.47
N ASP A 71 16.04 6.84 6.05
CA ASP A 71 17.01 6.00 5.32
C ASP A 71 16.36 5.04 4.32
N ASN A 72 15.09 4.66 4.54
CA ASN A 72 14.36 3.76 3.64
C ASN A 72 13.36 4.50 2.74
N GLN A 73 13.42 5.83 2.67
CA GLN A 73 12.55 6.59 1.78
C GLN A 73 13.18 6.67 0.38
N PRO A 74 12.46 6.32 -0.69
CA PRO A 74 12.95 6.59 -2.03
C PRO A 74 13.22 8.10 -2.14
N PRO A 75 14.34 8.51 -2.76
CA PRO A 75 14.68 9.91 -2.85
C PRO A 75 13.48 10.67 -3.48
N PRO A 76 13.13 11.86 -2.95
CA PRO A 76 11.99 12.61 -3.45
C PRO A 76 12.09 12.75 -4.98
N LYS A 77 10.95 12.62 -5.67
CA LYS A 77 10.87 12.87 -7.11
C LYS A 77 11.27 14.31 -7.35
N ARG A 78 12.49 14.48 -7.82
CA ARG A 78 13.17 15.75 -7.84
C ARG A 78 13.05 16.30 -9.25
N VAL A 79 12.17 17.29 -9.43
CA VAL A 79 11.82 17.92 -10.72
C VAL A 79 12.61 19.21 -10.93
N CYS A 80 12.85 19.56 -12.19
CA CYS A 80 13.53 20.79 -12.56
C CYS A 80 12.74 22.02 -12.11
N GLY A 81 13.41 22.96 -11.46
CA GLY A 81 12.82 24.21 -10.95
C GLY A 81 12.42 25.24 -12.00
N VAL A 82 12.80 25.04 -13.27
CA VAL A 82 12.39 25.89 -14.40
C VAL A 82 10.91 25.64 -14.71
N LYS A 83 10.12 26.72 -14.75
CA LYS A 83 8.68 26.66 -15.06
C LYS A 83 8.44 25.95 -16.39
N GLY A 84 7.51 24.99 -16.41
CA GLY A 84 7.16 24.24 -17.61
C GLY A 84 8.14 23.13 -18.05
N CYS A 85 9.26 22.90 -17.34
CA CYS A 85 10.21 21.86 -17.75
C CYS A 85 9.73 20.44 -17.40
N GLY A 86 9.21 20.22 -16.19
CA GLY A 86 8.69 18.92 -15.71
C GLY A 86 9.70 17.75 -15.64
N LYS A 87 10.90 17.89 -16.22
CA LYS A 87 11.95 16.86 -16.26
C LYS A 87 12.56 16.62 -14.89
N ALA A 88 13.01 15.39 -14.64
CA ALA A 88 13.79 15.07 -13.45
C ALA A 88 15.06 15.95 -13.39
N TYR A 89 15.32 16.53 -12.22
CA TYR A 89 16.54 17.28 -11.99
C TYR A 89 17.71 16.29 -11.83
N VAL A 90 18.90 16.70 -12.27
CA VAL A 90 20.15 15.94 -12.06
C VAL A 90 21.09 16.62 -11.05
N ALA A 91 21.11 17.94 -10.98
CA ALA A 91 21.97 18.70 -10.05
C ALA A 91 21.45 20.13 -9.83
N LYS A 92 21.70 20.69 -8.63
CA LYS A 92 21.33 22.06 -8.25
C LYS A 92 19.86 22.46 -8.53
N GLY A 93 18.94 21.50 -8.49
CA GLY A 93 17.51 21.74 -8.79
C GLY A 93 17.16 21.83 -10.28
N TYR A 94 18.08 21.52 -11.20
CA TYR A 94 17.87 21.59 -12.65
C TYR A 94 17.99 20.23 -13.35
N CYS A 95 17.21 20.02 -14.41
CA CYS A 95 17.43 18.88 -15.33
C CYS A 95 18.78 19.02 -16.05
N ALA A 96 19.25 17.97 -16.72
CA ALA A 96 20.55 17.97 -17.39
C ALA A 96 20.76 19.20 -18.30
N ASN A 97 19.73 19.57 -19.07
CA ASN A 97 19.78 20.71 -19.98
C ASN A 97 19.88 22.04 -19.23
N HIS A 98 19.02 22.26 -18.23
CA HIS A 98 19.02 23.50 -17.45
C HIS A 98 20.22 23.61 -16.51
N TYR A 99 20.80 22.49 -16.07
CA TYR A 99 22.04 22.48 -15.31
C TYR A 99 23.22 22.93 -16.18
N GLN A 100 23.30 22.45 -17.43
CA GLN A 100 24.31 22.90 -18.40
C GLN A 100 24.10 24.36 -18.80
N ALA A 101 22.86 24.78 -19.01
CA ALA A 101 22.53 26.19 -19.28
C ALA A 101 22.92 27.09 -18.10
N SER A 102 22.63 26.69 -16.86
CA SER A 102 23.03 27.39 -15.64
C SER A 102 24.55 27.49 -15.52
N ARG A 103 25.31 26.41 -15.74
CA ARG A 103 26.79 26.45 -15.73
C ARG A 103 27.36 27.40 -16.76
N ARG A 104 26.69 27.59 -17.89
CA ARG A 104 27.11 28.47 -18.99
C ARG A 104 26.58 29.90 -18.85
N GLY A 105 25.87 30.22 -17.76
CA GLY A 105 25.26 31.54 -17.56
C GLY A 105 24.06 31.84 -18.48
N LYS A 106 23.46 30.82 -19.10
CA LYS A 106 22.38 30.94 -20.10
C LYS A 106 21.05 30.36 -19.62
N LEU A 107 20.81 30.34 -18.31
CA LEU A 107 19.54 29.84 -17.78
C LEU A 107 18.43 30.84 -18.14
N GLN A 108 17.47 30.42 -18.96
CA GLN A 108 16.26 31.19 -19.23
C GLN A 108 15.22 30.79 -18.18
N ALA A 109 14.61 31.79 -17.53
CA ALA A 109 13.64 31.63 -16.44
C ALA A 109 12.29 31.10 -16.94
#